data_AF-A0A7J4EJU6-F1
#
_entry.id   AF-A0A7J4EJU6-F1
#
_cell.length_a   1.000
_cell.length_b   1.000
_cell.length_c   1.000
_cell.angle_alpha   90.00
_cell.angle_beta   90.00
_cell.angle_gamma   90.00
#
_symmetry.space_group_name_H-M   'P 1'
#
loop_
_entity.id
_entity.type
_entity.pdbx_description
1 polymer ?
#
loop_
_entity_poly.entity_id
_entity_poly.type
_entity_poly.pdbx_seq_one_letter_code
_entity_poly.pdbx_strand_id
1 'polypeptide(L)'
;FSSSGWNEFPLTAEKFAKWIAGSDGDLVNIFMDYETFGEHQQSETGIFEFLRKFPETAINDENMEFITVGEAVRRFNVVGELNVPFAISWADTERDVSTWLGNEMQIACFNELKEIGRMIKERGDTDLLRIWRLLQTSDHLYYLSTKGLADGSVHKYFSPYQQPYEGFINYMNILQDLKQRVMFR
;
A
#
# COMPACT_ATOMS: atom_id res chain seq x y z
N PHE A 1 -15.73 2.29 -13.12
CA PHE A 1 -15.33 1.98 -14.51
C PHE A 1 -15.85 0.62 -14.96
N SER A 2 -15.52 -0.48 -14.28
CA SER A 2 -16.07 -1.81 -14.59
C SER A 2 -17.37 -2.19 -13.86
N SER A 3 -17.66 -1.58 -12.70
CA SER A 3 -18.89 -1.87 -11.94
C SER A 3 -20.11 -1.19 -12.59
N SER A 4 -20.92 -1.97 -13.32
CA SER A 4 -22.09 -1.51 -14.08
C SER A 4 -23.41 -1.55 -13.32
N GLY A 5 -23.41 -2.01 -12.07
CA GLY A 5 -24.62 -2.25 -11.29
C GLY A 5 -25.28 -1.02 -10.64
N TRP A 6 -24.83 0.20 -10.94
CA TRP A 6 -25.35 1.44 -10.34
C TRP A 6 -25.95 2.36 -11.40
N ASN A 7 -26.91 3.17 -10.98
CA ASN A 7 -27.80 3.97 -11.84
C ASN A 7 -27.11 5.11 -12.61
N GLU A 8 -25.92 5.51 -12.20
CA GLU A 8 -25.13 6.56 -12.85
C GLU A 8 -23.92 5.98 -13.61
N PHE A 9 -23.88 4.66 -13.84
CA PHE A 9 -22.87 4.06 -14.72
C PHE A 9 -22.98 4.58 -16.18
N PRO A 10 -21.85 4.81 -16.88
CA PRO A 10 -20.47 4.74 -16.41
C PRO A 10 -20.03 5.98 -15.64
N LEU A 11 -18.96 5.83 -14.85
CA LEU A 11 -18.27 6.96 -14.21
C LEU A 11 -17.52 7.76 -15.29
N THR A 12 -17.86 9.03 -15.47
CA THR A 12 -17.21 9.94 -16.43
C THR A 12 -16.43 11.02 -15.70
N ALA A 13 -15.52 11.68 -16.43
CA ALA A 13 -14.71 12.78 -15.90
C ALA A 13 -15.59 13.93 -15.36
N GLU A 14 -16.66 14.26 -16.09
CA GLU A 14 -17.59 15.34 -15.75
C GLU A 14 -18.40 15.03 -14.49
N LYS A 15 -18.87 13.79 -14.34
CA LYS A 15 -19.56 13.37 -13.10
C LYS A 15 -18.63 13.46 -11.91
N PHE A 16 -17.42 12.92 -12.04
CA PHE A 16 -16.46 12.90 -10.95
C PHE A 16 -15.97 14.31 -10.57
N ALA A 17 -15.67 15.17 -11.54
CA ALA A 17 -15.32 16.57 -11.30
C ALA A 17 -16.46 17.31 -10.58
N LYS A 18 -17.71 17.13 -11.02
CA LYS A 18 -18.88 17.70 -10.33
C LYS A 18 -19.02 17.22 -8.89
N TRP A 19 -18.70 15.95 -8.60
CA TRP A 19 -18.71 15.44 -7.24
C TRP A 19 -17.60 16.07 -6.38
N ILE A 20 -16.40 16.24 -6.94
CA ILE A 20 -15.29 16.92 -6.23
C ILE A 20 -15.63 18.38 -5.97
N ALA A 21 -16.09 19.13 -6.97
CA ALA A 21 -16.46 20.54 -6.83
C ALA A 21 -17.62 20.76 -5.83
N GLY A 22 -18.49 19.76 -5.67
CA GLY A 22 -19.56 19.77 -4.68
C GLY A 22 -19.20 19.18 -3.32
N SER A 23 -17.95 18.74 -3.11
CA SER A 23 -17.49 18.18 -1.84
C SER A 23 -17.07 19.27 -0.86
N ASP A 24 -17.30 19.03 0.44
CA ASP A 24 -16.85 19.92 1.49
C ASP A 24 -15.34 19.77 1.75
N GLY A 25 -14.71 20.88 2.17
CA GLY A 25 -13.32 20.91 2.61
C GLY A 25 -12.35 21.52 1.59
N ASP A 26 -11.12 21.71 2.02
CA ASP A 26 -10.10 22.45 1.25
C ASP A 26 -9.29 21.55 0.29
N LEU A 27 -9.32 20.23 0.50
CA LEU A 27 -8.48 19.27 -0.22
C LEU A 27 -9.18 17.92 -0.39
N VAL A 28 -9.20 17.43 -1.62
CA VAL A 28 -9.59 16.04 -1.94
C VAL A 28 -8.34 15.25 -2.29
N ASN A 29 -8.10 14.15 -1.57
CA ASN A 29 -7.01 13.22 -1.85
C ASN A 29 -7.57 11.89 -2.35
N ILE A 30 -6.98 11.38 -3.44
CA ILE A 30 -7.38 10.13 -4.08
C ILE A 30 -6.25 9.13 -3.86
N PHE A 31 -6.48 8.16 -2.97
CA PHE A 31 -5.54 7.08 -2.69
C PHE A 31 -5.91 5.83 -3.49
N MET A 32 -5.00 5.37 -4.34
CA MET A 32 -5.14 4.13 -5.11
C MET A 32 -3.78 3.63 -5.57
N ASP A 33 -3.67 2.32 -5.76
CA ASP A 33 -2.48 1.69 -6.35
C ASP A 33 -2.40 2.00 -7.85
N TYR A 34 -1.18 2.12 -8.38
CA TYR A 34 -0.97 2.42 -9.80
C TYR A 34 -1.49 1.31 -10.71
N GLU A 35 -1.44 0.07 -10.23
CA GLU A 35 -1.97 -1.13 -10.85
C GLU A 35 -3.50 -1.05 -11.06
N THR A 36 -4.18 -0.10 -10.42
CA THR A 36 -5.57 0.24 -10.77
C THR A 36 -5.74 0.50 -12.26
N PHE A 37 -4.75 1.13 -12.89
CA PHE A 37 -4.78 1.53 -14.29
C PHE A 37 -4.11 0.47 -15.18
N GLY A 38 -4.92 -0.34 -15.86
CA GLY A 38 -4.45 -1.33 -16.84
C GLY A 38 -4.43 -2.77 -16.32
N GLU A 39 -4.14 -2.99 -15.03
CA GLU A 39 -4.13 -4.34 -14.44
C GLU A 39 -5.50 -4.66 -13.82
N HIS A 40 -5.94 -3.88 -12.82
CA HIS A 40 -7.25 -4.08 -12.19
C HIS A 40 -8.41 -3.53 -13.02
N GLN A 41 -8.18 -2.47 -13.80
CA GLN A 41 -9.15 -1.88 -14.72
C GLN A 41 -8.53 -1.78 -16.11
N GLN A 42 -8.92 -2.67 -17.01
CA GLN A 42 -8.44 -2.69 -18.39
C GLN A 42 -8.98 -1.50 -19.21
N SER A 43 -8.39 -1.22 -20.37
CA SER A 43 -8.77 -0.11 -21.24
C SER A 43 -10.26 -0.08 -21.59
N GLU A 44 -10.85 -1.25 -21.79
CA GLU A 44 -12.24 -1.45 -22.23
C GLU A 44 -13.24 -0.99 -21.17
N THR A 45 -12.81 -0.86 -19.91
CA THR A 45 -13.63 -0.33 -18.81
C THR A 45 -13.88 1.17 -18.93
N GLY A 46 -13.16 1.86 -19.82
CA GLY A 46 -13.22 3.30 -20.01
C GLY A 46 -12.34 4.11 -19.05
N ILE A 47 -11.56 3.46 -18.18
CA ILE A 47 -10.71 4.16 -17.20
C ILE A 47 -9.64 5.03 -17.87
N PHE A 48 -9.05 4.61 -18.99
CA PHE A 48 -8.06 5.43 -19.70
C PHE A 48 -8.68 6.65 -20.39
N GLU A 49 -9.92 6.52 -20.86
CA GLU A 49 -10.67 7.67 -21.38
C GLU A 49 -10.95 8.68 -20.28
N PHE A 50 -11.35 8.19 -19.11
CA PHE A 50 -11.53 9.00 -17.91
C PHE A 50 -10.25 9.74 -17.52
N LEU A 51 -9.11 9.05 -17.43
CA LEU A 51 -7.83 9.68 -17.07
C LEU A 51 -7.37 10.72 -18.08
N ARG A 52 -7.70 10.55 -19.36
CA ARG A 52 -7.38 11.53 -20.39
C ARG A 52 -8.20 12.80 -20.23
N LYS A 53 -9.49 12.67 -19.92
CA LYS A 53 -10.44 13.79 -19.84
C LYS A 53 -10.43 14.50 -18.49
N PHE A 54 -10.26 13.76 -17.40
CA PHE A 54 -10.42 14.31 -16.05
C PHE A 54 -9.51 15.51 -15.76
N PRO A 55 -8.21 15.53 -16.10
CA PRO A 55 -7.38 16.71 -15.90
C PRO A 55 -7.91 17.94 -16.63
N GLU A 56 -8.34 17.79 -17.89
CA GLU A 56 -8.92 18.89 -18.67
C GLU A 56 -10.24 19.38 -18.06
N THR A 57 -11.13 18.45 -17.67
CA THR A 57 -12.40 18.79 -17.01
C THR A 57 -12.16 19.54 -15.69
N ALA A 58 -11.25 19.06 -14.86
CA ALA A 58 -10.95 19.66 -13.56
C ALA A 58 -10.27 21.03 -13.69
N ILE A 59 -9.34 21.23 -14.63
CA ILE A 59 -8.66 22.53 -14.82
C ILE A 59 -9.61 23.61 -15.35
N ASN A 60 -10.65 23.21 -16.09
CA ASN A 60 -11.65 24.15 -16.61
C ASN A 60 -12.71 24.56 -15.57
N ASP A 61 -12.75 23.92 -14.40
CA ASP A 61 -13.60 24.34 -13.28
C ASP A 61 -12.83 25.34 -12.39
N GLU A 62 -13.35 26.55 -12.24
CA GLU A 62 -12.71 27.61 -11.46
C GLU A 62 -12.58 27.29 -9.95
N ASN A 63 -13.32 26.27 -9.47
CA ASN A 63 -13.29 25.82 -8.08
C ASN A 63 -12.33 24.64 -7.86
N MET A 64 -11.62 24.17 -8.90
CA MET A 64 -10.73 23.03 -8.81
C MET A 64 -9.31 23.39 -9.23
N GLU A 65 -8.34 22.82 -8.51
CA GLU A 65 -6.92 22.99 -8.81
C GLU A 65 -6.16 21.72 -8.41
N PHE A 66 -5.18 21.33 -9.23
CA PHE A 66 -4.22 20.29 -8.85
C PHE A 66 -3.06 20.93 -8.11
N ILE A 67 -2.82 20.47 -6.89
CA ILE A 67 -1.70 20.92 -6.07
C ILE A 67 -0.90 19.72 -5.56
N THR A 68 0.38 19.94 -5.37
CA THR A 68 1.26 18.98 -4.69
C THR A 68 1.00 18.98 -3.18
N VAL A 69 1.36 17.88 -2.51
CA VAL A 69 1.29 17.78 -1.04
C VAL A 69 2.07 18.92 -0.37
N GLY A 70 3.23 19.30 -0.91
CA GLY A 70 4.02 20.40 -0.38
C GLY A 70 3.34 21.77 -0.52
N GLU A 71 2.58 21.99 -1.59
CA GLU A 71 1.78 23.22 -1.77
C GLU A 71 0.60 23.24 -0.82
N ALA A 72 -0.11 22.11 -0.65
CA ALA A 72 -1.20 22.00 0.30
C ALA A 72 -0.76 22.39 1.72
N VAL A 73 0.39 21.85 2.17
CA VAL A 73 0.97 22.15 3.49
C VAL A 73 1.34 23.64 3.66
N ARG A 74 1.71 24.35 2.57
CA ARG A 74 2.03 25.78 2.63
C ARG A 74 0.82 26.70 2.54
N ARG A 75 -0.25 26.26 1.87
CA ARG A 75 -1.44 27.07 1.56
C ARG A 75 -2.51 27.00 2.63
N PHE A 76 -2.74 25.82 3.19
CA PHE A 76 -3.85 25.58 4.11
C PHE A 76 -3.41 25.63 5.57
N ASN A 77 -4.28 26.17 6.41
CA ASN A 77 -4.04 26.24 7.84
C ASN A 77 -4.28 24.88 8.49
N VAL A 78 -3.54 24.58 9.57
CA VAL A 78 -3.81 23.41 10.40
C VAL A 78 -5.20 23.55 11.04
N VAL A 79 -6.05 22.56 10.83
CA VAL A 79 -7.45 22.56 11.33
C VAL A 79 -7.62 21.78 12.64
N GLY A 80 -6.60 21.03 13.07
CA GLY A 80 -6.65 20.26 14.31
C GLY A 80 -5.47 19.29 14.46
N GLU A 81 -5.44 18.59 15.58
CA GLU A 81 -4.47 17.54 15.87
C GLU A 81 -5.15 16.18 15.83
N LEU A 82 -4.45 15.19 15.27
CA LEU A 82 -4.90 13.80 15.26
C LEU A 82 -4.02 12.98 16.21
N ASN A 83 -4.63 12.38 17.23
CA ASN A 83 -3.93 11.44 18.11
C ASN A 83 -4.13 10.01 17.60
N VAL A 84 -3.05 9.37 17.15
CA VAL A 84 -3.03 8.00 16.63
C VAL A 84 -2.10 7.16 17.52
N PRO A 85 -2.56 6.67 18.68
CA PRO A 85 -1.70 6.04 19.68
C PRO A 85 -1.23 4.62 19.29
N PHE A 86 -1.85 4.01 18.28
CA PHE A 86 -1.52 2.68 17.80
C PHE A 86 -1.21 2.72 16.30
N ALA A 87 -0.34 1.82 15.85
CA ALA A 87 -0.10 1.65 14.43
C ALA A 87 -1.37 1.17 13.72
N ILE A 88 -1.74 1.85 12.64
CA ILE A 88 -2.89 1.56 11.80
C ILE A 88 -2.46 1.39 10.35
N SER A 89 -3.35 0.84 9.53
CA SER A 89 -3.12 0.71 8.10
C SER A 89 -4.38 0.97 7.29
N TRP A 90 -4.20 1.22 5.99
CA TRP A 90 -5.28 1.29 5.03
C TRP A 90 -5.70 -0.10 4.49
N ALA A 91 -5.05 -1.17 4.96
CA ALA A 91 -5.27 -2.52 4.48
C ALA A 91 -6.38 -3.21 5.29
N ASP A 92 -7.05 -4.15 4.64
CA ASP A 92 -8.09 -5.03 5.18
C ASP A 92 -9.21 -4.31 5.94
N THR A 93 -10.12 -5.08 6.50
CA THR A 93 -11.27 -4.53 7.24
C THR A 93 -10.86 -3.93 8.58
N GLU A 94 -9.88 -4.53 9.26
CA GLU A 94 -9.49 -4.16 10.64
C GLU A 94 -8.72 -2.84 10.73
N ARG A 95 -8.14 -2.36 9.61
CA ARG A 95 -7.35 -1.10 9.53
C ARG A 95 -6.20 -1.03 10.54
N ASP A 96 -5.65 -2.19 10.92
CA ASP A 96 -4.55 -2.32 11.86
C ASP A 96 -3.32 -2.99 11.20
N VAL A 97 -2.39 -3.48 12.01
CA VAL A 97 -1.16 -4.14 11.53
C VAL A 97 -1.32 -5.63 11.26
N SER A 98 -2.48 -6.23 11.50
CA SER A 98 -2.71 -7.68 11.39
C SER A 98 -2.50 -8.23 9.98
N THR A 99 -2.56 -7.38 8.96
CA THR A 99 -2.17 -7.69 7.57
C THR A 99 -0.73 -8.20 7.46
N TRP A 100 0.19 -7.68 8.30
CA TRP A 100 1.61 -8.06 8.31
C TRP A 100 2.07 -8.75 9.60
N LEU A 101 1.28 -8.67 10.68
CA LEU A 101 1.61 -9.18 12.02
C LEU A 101 0.42 -9.87 12.69
N GLY A 102 -0.44 -10.52 11.90
CA GLY A 102 -1.68 -11.16 12.36
C GLY A 102 -1.55 -12.62 12.76
N ASN A 103 -0.41 -13.27 12.47
CA ASN A 103 -0.16 -14.66 12.85
C ASN A 103 1.28 -14.92 13.32
N GLU A 104 1.50 -16.09 13.91
CA GLU A 104 2.79 -16.49 14.51
C GLU A 104 3.94 -16.56 13.48
N MET A 105 3.66 -16.95 12.22
CA MET A 105 4.67 -17.01 11.17
C MET A 105 5.19 -15.61 10.83
N GLN A 106 4.28 -14.66 10.66
CA GLN A 106 4.57 -13.26 10.42
C GLN A 106 5.38 -12.65 11.58
N ILE A 107 4.91 -12.86 12.81
CA ILE A 107 5.56 -12.34 14.02
C ILE A 107 6.97 -12.94 14.19
N ALA A 108 7.14 -14.24 13.94
CA ALA A 108 8.44 -14.90 13.98
C ALA A 108 9.43 -14.30 12.97
N CYS A 109 9.02 -14.17 11.70
CA CYS A 109 9.85 -13.55 10.66
C CYS A 109 10.21 -12.10 11.00
N PHE A 110 9.24 -11.31 11.49
CA PHE A 110 9.46 -9.91 11.85
C PHE A 110 10.46 -9.76 13.02
N ASN A 111 10.31 -10.58 14.06
CA ASN A 111 11.23 -10.56 15.19
C ASN A 111 12.65 -10.99 14.79
N GLU A 112 12.76 -12.02 13.96
CA GLU A 112 14.06 -12.48 13.45
C GLU A 112 14.75 -11.39 12.61
N LEU A 113 14.00 -10.74 11.71
CA LEU A 113 14.50 -9.63 10.90
C LEU A 113 15.00 -8.46 11.75
N LYS A 114 14.31 -8.11 12.84
CA LYS A 114 14.75 -7.06 13.77
C LYS A 114 16.06 -7.43 14.46
N GLU A 115 16.18 -8.65 14.98
CA GLU A 115 17.39 -9.10 15.67
C GLU A 115 18.60 -9.11 14.71
N ILE A 116 18.43 -9.62 13.50
CA ILE A 116 19.47 -9.58 12.46
C ILE A 116 19.90 -8.14 12.18
N GLY A 117 18.94 -7.22 12.06
CA GLY A 117 19.21 -5.80 11.85
C GLY A 117 20.03 -5.16 12.97
N ARG A 118 19.77 -5.53 14.23
CA ARG A 118 20.57 -5.09 15.37
C ARG A 118 22.01 -5.60 15.26
N MET A 119 22.20 -6.89 15.01
CA MET A 119 23.51 -7.51 14.88
C MET A 119 24.34 -6.90 13.73
N ILE A 120 23.71 -6.64 12.58
CA ILE A 120 24.38 -6.01 11.42
C ILE A 120 24.85 -4.60 11.76
N LYS A 121 24.00 -3.79 12.41
CA LYS A 121 24.33 -2.41 12.78
C LYS A 121 25.47 -2.35 13.80
N GLU A 122 25.48 -3.25 14.78
CA GLU A 122 26.56 -3.37 15.77
C GLU A 122 27.90 -3.70 15.11
N ARG A 123 27.87 -4.52 14.04
CA ARG A 123 29.06 -4.92 13.30
C ARG A 123 29.55 -3.87 12.30
N GLY A 124 28.67 -3.00 11.81
CA GLY A 124 29.01 -1.95 10.83
C GLY A 124 29.25 -2.45 9.42
N ASP A 125 28.76 -3.64 9.06
CA ASP A 125 28.91 -4.21 7.70
C ASP A 125 27.87 -3.59 6.74
N THR A 126 28.34 -2.74 5.84
CA THR A 126 27.48 -2.01 4.90
C THR A 126 26.84 -2.89 3.84
N ASP A 127 27.48 -4.00 3.47
CA ASP A 127 26.96 -4.92 2.46
C ASP A 127 25.81 -5.74 3.04
N LEU A 128 25.99 -6.27 4.26
CA LEU A 128 24.92 -6.97 4.97
C LEU A 128 23.77 -6.01 5.32
N LEU A 129 24.06 -4.75 5.65
CA LEU A 129 23.04 -3.74 5.90
C LEU A 129 22.17 -3.49 4.66
N ARG A 130 22.78 -3.44 3.47
CA ARG A 130 22.04 -3.31 2.21
C ARG A 130 21.11 -4.50 1.97
N ILE A 131 21.58 -5.73 2.20
CA ILE A 131 20.76 -6.94 2.05
C ILE A 131 19.59 -6.92 3.04
N TRP A 132 19.87 -6.62 4.31
CA TRP A 132 18.83 -6.51 5.34
C TRP A 132 17.77 -5.44 5.03
N ARG A 133 18.15 -4.31 4.41
CA ARG A 133 17.20 -3.30 3.93
C ARG A 133 16.27 -3.83 2.84
N LEU A 134 16.77 -4.63 1.92
CA LEU A 134 15.93 -5.23 0.87
C LEU A 134 14.93 -6.24 1.46
N LEU A 135 15.36 -7.02 2.44
CA LEU A 135 14.49 -7.98 3.13
C LEU A 135 13.43 -7.33 4.02
N GLN A 136 13.46 -6.02 4.25
CA GLN A 136 12.39 -5.31 4.97
C GLN A 136 11.18 -4.96 4.11
N THR A 137 11.17 -5.32 2.83
CA THR A 137 10.00 -5.15 1.97
C THR A 137 8.79 -5.84 2.60
N SER A 138 7.71 -5.08 2.82
CA SER A 138 6.54 -5.53 3.60
C SER A 138 5.81 -6.71 2.95
N ASP A 139 5.90 -6.84 1.63
CA ASP A 139 5.36 -7.94 0.84
C ASP A 139 5.77 -9.32 1.38
N HIS A 140 7.00 -9.44 1.89
CA HIS A 140 7.47 -10.69 2.48
C HIS A 140 6.63 -11.16 3.66
N LEU A 141 6.12 -10.23 4.48
CA LEU A 141 5.19 -10.55 5.58
C LEU A 141 3.75 -10.61 5.09
N TYR A 142 3.39 -9.77 4.12
CA TYR A 142 2.07 -9.72 3.50
C TYR A 142 1.68 -11.07 2.90
N TYR A 143 2.60 -11.76 2.21
CA TYR A 143 2.37 -13.08 1.62
C TYR A 143 2.25 -14.22 2.64
N LEU A 144 2.56 -13.97 3.92
CA LEU A 144 2.41 -14.96 5.00
C LEU A 144 1.07 -14.83 5.72
N SER A 145 0.23 -13.86 5.32
CA SER A 145 -1.10 -13.67 5.88
C SER A 145 -1.95 -14.91 5.68
N THR A 146 -2.65 -15.32 6.73
CA THR A 146 -3.61 -16.42 6.72
C THR A 146 -5.06 -15.94 6.70
N LYS A 147 -5.28 -14.64 6.46
CA LYS A 147 -6.62 -14.06 6.36
C LYS A 147 -7.39 -14.69 5.19
N GLY A 148 -8.70 -14.85 5.37
CA GLY A 148 -9.61 -15.46 4.39
C GLY A 148 -10.45 -14.44 3.61
N LEU A 149 -11.41 -14.95 2.84
CA LEU A 149 -12.44 -14.15 2.14
C LEU A 149 -11.86 -13.10 1.17
N ALA A 150 -12.40 -11.87 1.18
CA ALA A 150 -12.00 -10.80 0.29
C ALA A 150 -10.55 -10.38 0.55
N ASP A 151 -10.19 -10.16 1.81
CA ASP A 151 -8.84 -9.77 2.23
C ASP A 151 -7.82 -10.84 1.79
N GLY A 152 -8.11 -12.12 2.05
CA GLY A 152 -7.29 -13.24 1.61
C GLY A 152 -7.13 -13.36 0.09
N SER A 153 -8.11 -12.90 -0.69
CA SER A 153 -8.00 -12.89 -2.16
C SER A 153 -7.01 -11.84 -2.65
N VAL A 154 -6.95 -10.67 -2.00
CA VAL A 154 -5.96 -9.61 -2.31
C VAL A 154 -4.56 -10.10 -1.97
N HIS A 155 -4.39 -10.73 -0.79
CA HIS A 155 -3.11 -11.30 -0.37
C HIS A 155 -2.54 -12.34 -1.34
N LYS A 156 -3.42 -13.12 -1.98
CA LYS A 156 -3.04 -14.17 -2.94
C LYS A 156 -2.74 -13.63 -4.33
N TYR A 157 -3.32 -12.49 -4.71
CA TYR A 157 -3.29 -12.00 -6.09
C TYR A 157 -1.86 -11.77 -6.61
N PHE A 158 -0.99 -11.17 -5.79
CA PHE A 158 0.41 -10.93 -6.12
C PHE A 158 1.39 -11.89 -5.42
N SER A 159 0.89 -12.88 -4.66
CA SER A 159 1.77 -13.82 -3.95
C SER A 159 2.48 -14.76 -4.93
N PRO A 160 3.81 -14.89 -4.87
CA PRO A 160 4.54 -15.89 -5.66
C PRO A 160 4.41 -17.31 -5.09
N TYR A 161 3.76 -17.47 -3.92
CA TYR A 161 3.61 -18.73 -3.21
C TYR A 161 2.18 -19.26 -3.32
N GLN A 162 2.04 -20.59 -3.40
CA GLN A 162 0.71 -21.22 -3.43
C GLN A 162 0.02 -21.15 -2.07
N GLN A 163 0.81 -21.23 -0.99
CA GLN A 163 0.34 -21.18 0.38
C GLN A 163 1.22 -20.27 1.25
N PRO A 164 0.64 -19.55 2.24
CA PRO A 164 1.42 -18.73 3.19
C PRO A 164 2.56 -19.48 3.87
N TYR A 165 2.37 -20.77 4.14
CA TYR A 165 3.36 -21.62 4.79
C TYR A 165 4.63 -21.83 3.95
N GLU A 166 4.50 -21.92 2.61
CA GLU A 166 5.65 -22.00 1.71
C GLU A 166 6.45 -20.69 1.73
N GLY A 167 5.74 -19.56 1.70
CA GLY A 167 6.35 -18.24 1.85
C GLY A 167 7.10 -18.11 3.17
N PHE A 168 6.54 -18.65 4.26
CA PHE A 168 7.16 -18.60 5.57
C PHE A 168 8.46 -19.39 5.61
N ILE A 169 8.45 -20.65 5.12
CA ILE A 169 9.65 -21.48 5.05
C ILE A 169 10.73 -20.77 4.23
N ASN A 170 10.38 -20.26 3.05
CA ASN A 170 11.34 -19.61 2.18
C ASN A 170 11.94 -18.35 2.83
N TYR A 171 11.08 -17.46 3.33
CA TYR A 171 11.53 -16.21 3.92
C TYR A 171 12.35 -16.44 5.20
N MET A 172 11.92 -17.32 6.09
CA MET A 172 12.66 -17.65 7.30
C MET A 172 14.03 -18.28 6.98
N ASN A 173 14.12 -19.16 5.98
CA ASN A 173 15.41 -19.73 5.56
C ASN A 173 16.37 -18.64 5.06
N ILE A 174 15.88 -17.65 4.30
CA ILE A 174 16.67 -16.51 3.85
C ILE A 174 17.16 -15.67 5.03
N LEU A 175 16.29 -15.42 6.03
CA LEU A 175 16.67 -14.70 7.25
C LEU A 175 17.75 -15.46 8.03
N GLN A 176 17.61 -16.79 8.18
CA GLN A 176 18.63 -17.60 8.84
C GLN A 176 19.96 -17.59 8.11
N ASP A 177 19.98 -17.69 6.77
CA ASP A 177 21.21 -17.55 5.98
C ASP A 177 21.87 -16.18 6.20
N LEU A 178 21.10 -15.09 6.20
CA LEU A 178 21.63 -13.76 6.50
C LEU A 178 22.21 -13.71 7.92
N LYS A 179 21.51 -14.24 8.92
CA LYS A 179 22.00 -14.29 10.31
C LYS A 179 23.31 -15.04 10.44
N GLN A 180 23.44 -16.19 9.78
CA GLN A 180 24.68 -16.97 9.75
C GLN A 180 25.83 -16.14 9.15
N ARG A 181 25.60 -15.40 8.07
CA ARG A 181 26.60 -14.50 7.49
C ARG A 181 27.03 -13.42 8.47
N VAL A 182 26.12 -12.88 9.27
CA VAL A 182 26.45 -11.87 10.28
C VAL A 182 27.34 -12.44 11.38
N MET A 183 27.08 -13.68 11.81
CA MET A 183 27.80 -14.34 12.90
C MET A 183 29.19 -14.86 12.50
N PHE A 184 29.35 -15.33 11.26
CA PHE A 184 30.54 -16.10 10.86
C PHE A 184 31.39 -15.49 9.75
N ARG A 185 30.92 -14.44 9.05
CA ARG A 185 31.87 -13.53 8.40
C ARG A 185 32.48 -12.62 9.44
#